data_AF-A0ABD5ZZ73-F1
#
_entry.id   AF-A0ABD5ZZ73-F1
#
_cell.length_a   1.000
_cell.length_b   1.000
_cell.length_c   1.000
_cell.angle_alpha   90.00
_cell.angle_beta   90.00
_cell.angle_gamma   90.00
#
_symmetry.space_group_name_H-M   'P 1'
#
loop_
_entity.id
_entity.type
_entity.pdbx_description
1 polymer ?
#
loop_
_entity_poly.entity_id
_entity_poly.type
_entity_poly.pdbx_seq_one_letter_code
_entity_poly.pdbx_strand_id
1 'polypeptide(L)'
;MTRDGWRLASKNALGEWGLLWKDIVAGFLIAGLIGAAVPRAWWTTLFGVGAEGTLTWVVASAVVGVIVAVVTFVCSVGNVPFAVILWSNGIAFGGVMSVIFADLIVPTITDADRRYYGLRMAAVLFVSIFLTAVVSGVAIHSLWAALDLIPPADEVGGTAPGGYTTYLNAAFTLLFLGQVYVGQVSEASEEADVAEPHA
;
A
#
# COMPACT_ATOMS: atom_id res chain seq x y z
N MET A 1 23.46 3.94 17.79
CA MET A 1 22.43 2.92 18.08
C MET A 1 22.97 1.93 19.10
N THR A 2 22.34 1.83 20.27
CA THR A 2 22.73 0.91 21.36
C THR A 2 22.11 -0.48 21.14
N ARG A 3 22.63 -1.52 21.80
CA ARG A 3 22.07 -2.89 21.75
C ARG A 3 20.60 -2.92 22.17
N ASP A 4 20.23 -2.12 23.17
CA ASP A 4 18.85 -2.00 23.65
C ASP A 4 17.94 -1.33 22.61
N GLY A 5 18.46 -0.35 21.87
CA GLY A 5 17.72 0.26 20.75
C GLY A 5 17.38 -0.73 19.64
N TRP A 6 18.30 -1.66 19.32
CA TRP A 6 18.04 -2.73 18.36
C TRP A 6 17.02 -3.75 18.87
N ARG A 7 17.05 -4.10 20.17
CA ARG A 7 16.06 -4.98 20.79
C ARG A 7 14.66 -4.37 20.76
N LEU A 8 14.53 -3.09 21.11
CA LEU A 8 13.26 -2.37 21.08
C LEU A 8 12.69 -2.26 19.66
N ALA A 9 13.53 -1.89 18.69
CA ALA A 9 13.11 -1.85 17.29
C ALA A 9 12.63 -3.21 16.79
N SER A 10 13.31 -4.30 17.19
CA SER A 10 12.94 -5.65 16.81
C SER A 10 11.60 -6.10 17.42
N LYS A 11 11.39 -5.83 18.71
CA LYS A 11 10.12 -6.12 19.40
C LYS A 11 8.95 -5.37 18.77
N ASN A 12 9.12 -4.09 18.47
CA ASN A 12 8.09 -3.28 17.81
C ASN A 12 7.75 -3.83 16.42
N ALA A 13 8.77 -4.15 15.60
CA ALA A 13 8.56 -4.70 14.27
C ALA A 13 7.81 -6.05 14.29
N LEU A 14 8.16 -6.94 15.22
CA LEU A 14 7.46 -8.23 15.37
C LEU A 14 6.02 -8.05 15.87
N GLY A 15 5.79 -7.08 16.77
CA GLY A 15 4.45 -6.72 17.24
C GLY A 15 3.56 -6.19 16.11
N GLU A 16 4.08 -5.27 15.29
CA GLU A 16 3.39 -4.76 14.10
C GLU A 16 3.10 -5.86 13.09
N TRP A 17 4.06 -6.77 12.86
CA TRP A 17 3.88 -7.93 11.98
C TRP A 17 2.72 -8.82 12.44
N GLY A 18 2.67 -9.13 13.73
CA GLY A 18 1.59 -9.92 14.33
C GLY A 18 0.20 -9.29 14.17
N LEU A 19 0.14 -7.95 14.14
CA LEU A 19 -1.09 -7.20 13.91
C LEU A 19 -1.50 -7.24 12.43
N LEU A 20 -0.55 -7.07 11.50
CA LEU A 20 -0.82 -6.78 10.09
C LEU A 20 -0.92 -8.02 9.19
N TRP A 21 -0.27 -9.15 9.52
CA TRP A 21 -0.16 -10.30 8.61
C TRP A 21 -1.50 -10.81 8.06
N LYS A 22 -2.54 -10.87 8.91
CA LYS A 22 -3.88 -11.32 8.49
C LYS A 22 -4.50 -10.39 7.45
N ASP A 23 -4.34 -9.08 7.65
CA ASP A 23 -4.87 -8.06 6.75
C ASP A 23 -4.13 -8.07 5.42
N ILE A 24 -2.81 -8.31 5.44
CA ILE A 24 -1.98 -8.48 4.24
C ILE A 24 -2.47 -9.68 3.44
N VAL A 25 -2.55 -10.87 4.05
CA VAL A 25 -2.99 -12.09 3.37
C VAL A 25 -4.39 -11.94 2.80
N ALA A 26 -5.32 -11.37 3.57
CA ALA A 26 -6.67 -11.10 3.11
C ALA A 26 -6.70 -10.14 1.91
N GLY A 27 -5.93 -9.03 1.97
CA GLY A 27 -5.80 -8.07 0.88
C GLY A 27 -5.29 -8.70 -0.41
N PHE A 28 -4.22 -9.50 -0.34
CA PHE A 28 -3.68 -10.22 -1.50
C PHE A 28 -4.66 -11.24 -2.08
N LEU A 29 -5.37 -12.00 -1.24
CA LEU A 29 -6.36 -12.98 -1.69
C LEU A 29 -7.55 -12.32 -2.39
N ILE A 30 -8.10 -11.25 -1.79
CA ILE A 30 -9.23 -10.51 -2.36
C ILE A 30 -8.81 -9.85 -3.66
N ALA A 31 -7.65 -9.18 -3.68
CA ALA A 31 -7.12 -8.56 -4.89
C ALA A 31 -6.94 -9.61 -6.00
N GLY A 32 -6.26 -10.73 -5.72
CA GLY A 32 -6.06 -11.81 -6.67
C GLY A 32 -7.38 -12.40 -7.20
N LEU A 33 -8.36 -12.61 -6.32
CA LEU A 33 -9.68 -13.09 -6.72
C LEU A 33 -10.41 -12.09 -7.62
N ILE A 34 -10.38 -10.81 -7.32
CA ILE A 34 -10.96 -9.75 -8.16
C ILE A 34 -10.25 -9.72 -9.53
N GLY A 35 -8.93 -9.77 -9.55
CA GLY A 35 -8.14 -9.82 -10.79
C GLY A 35 -8.44 -11.04 -11.65
N ALA A 36 -8.74 -12.19 -11.05
CA ALA A 36 -9.10 -13.41 -11.77
C ALA A 36 -10.59 -13.44 -12.20
N ALA A 37 -11.49 -12.89 -11.38
CA ALA A 37 -12.94 -13.01 -11.58
C ALA A 37 -13.54 -11.88 -12.42
N VAL A 38 -12.96 -10.68 -12.43
CA VAL A 38 -13.52 -9.51 -13.14
C VAL A 38 -12.93 -9.42 -14.56
N PRO A 39 -13.76 -9.52 -15.62
CA PRO A 39 -13.27 -9.45 -17.00
C PRO A 39 -12.66 -8.09 -17.35
N ARG A 40 -11.62 -8.11 -18.21
CA ARG A 40 -10.97 -6.91 -18.76
C ARG A 40 -11.94 -5.86 -19.31
N ALA A 41 -13.02 -6.31 -19.97
CA ALA A 41 -14.04 -5.42 -20.52
C ALA A 41 -14.62 -4.46 -19.46
N TRP A 42 -14.85 -4.94 -18.23
CA TRP A 42 -15.41 -4.13 -17.15
C TRP A 42 -14.46 -2.99 -16.76
N TRP A 43 -13.16 -3.28 -16.63
CA TRP A 43 -12.14 -2.27 -16.35
C TRP A 43 -12.00 -1.25 -17.48
N THR A 44 -12.00 -1.70 -18.74
CA THR A 44 -11.92 -0.79 -19.89
C THR A 44 -13.13 0.15 -19.98
N THR A 45 -14.33 -0.28 -19.54
CA THR A 45 -15.49 0.62 -19.47
C THR A 45 -15.35 1.69 -18.38
N LEU A 46 -14.69 1.37 -17.26
CA LEU A 46 -14.45 2.32 -16.17
C LEU A 46 -13.33 3.31 -16.50
N PHE A 47 -12.28 2.86 -17.19
CA PHE A 47 -11.10 3.69 -17.48
C PHE A 47 -11.10 4.29 -18.88
N GLY A 48 -12.05 3.92 -19.75
CA GLY A 48 -12.18 4.42 -21.12
C GLY A 48 -12.67 5.87 -21.25
N VAL A 49 -12.52 6.68 -20.21
CA VAL A 49 -12.89 8.09 -20.23
C VAL A 49 -11.72 8.91 -20.77
N GLY A 50 -11.87 9.42 -22.00
CA GLY A 50 -10.81 10.14 -22.71
C GLY A 50 -9.91 9.21 -23.52
N ALA A 51 -9.12 9.79 -24.43
CA ALA A 51 -8.17 9.01 -25.22
C ALA A 51 -6.93 8.66 -24.39
N GLU A 52 -6.40 7.45 -24.55
CA GLU A 52 -5.18 7.03 -23.86
C GLU A 52 -4.03 8.04 -24.06
N GLY A 53 -3.29 8.32 -22.99
CA GLY A 53 -2.20 9.31 -22.99
C GLY A 53 -2.63 10.78 -22.92
N THR A 54 -3.93 11.08 -22.92
CA THR A 54 -4.40 12.46 -22.70
C THR A 54 -4.51 12.81 -21.22
N LEU A 55 -4.40 14.10 -20.89
CA LEU A 55 -4.57 14.57 -19.52
C LEU A 55 -5.96 14.22 -18.95
N THR A 56 -7.00 14.22 -19.78
CA THR A 56 -8.36 13.84 -19.36
C THR A 56 -8.44 12.39 -18.94
N TRP A 57 -7.76 11.49 -19.65
CA TRP A 57 -7.66 10.07 -19.27
C TRP A 57 -6.91 9.87 -17.95
N VAL A 58 -5.82 10.62 -17.72
CA VAL A 58 -5.06 10.56 -16.46
C VAL A 58 -5.88 11.06 -15.29
N VAL A 59 -6.55 12.21 -15.43
CA VAL A 59 -7.39 12.79 -14.37
C VAL A 59 -8.60 11.89 -14.09
N ALA A 60 -9.26 11.37 -15.13
CA ALA A 60 -10.38 10.44 -14.96
C ALA A 60 -9.92 9.16 -14.25
N SER A 61 -8.80 8.58 -14.68
CA SER A 61 -8.19 7.42 -14.02
C SER A 61 -7.82 7.69 -12.56
N ALA A 62 -7.28 8.87 -12.24
CA ALA A 62 -6.98 9.29 -10.88
C ALA A 62 -8.25 9.35 -10.01
N VAL A 63 -9.28 10.06 -10.47
CA VAL A 63 -10.56 10.19 -9.76
C VAL A 63 -11.22 8.83 -9.56
N VAL A 64 -11.34 8.02 -10.62
CA VAL A 64 -11.93 6.69 -10.55
C VAL A 64 -11.09 5.80 -9.62
N GLY A 65 -9.77 5.87 -9.69
CA GLY A 65 -8.86 5.13 -8.82
C GLY A 65 -9.13 5.40 -7.34
N VAL A 66 -9.19 6.68 -6.95
CA VAL A 66 -9.52 7.05 -5.56
C VAL A 66 -10.90 6.54 -5.14
N ILE A 67 -11.91 6.66 -6.01
CA ILE A 67 -13.27 6.16 -5.72
C ILE A 67 -13.25 4.65 -5.51
N VAL A 68 -12.58 3.91 -6.39
CA VAL A 68 -12.48 2.45 -6.27
C VAL A 68 -11.75 2.08 -4.97
N ALA A 69 -10.67 2.77 -4.60
CA ALA A 69 -9.97 2.52 -3.33
C ALA A 69 -10.90 2.69 -2.11
N VAL A 70 -11.71 3.76 -2.09
CA VAL A 70 -12.68 4.03 -1.01
C VAL A 70 -13.76 2.95 -0.96
N VAL A 71 -14.31 2.55 -2.11
CA VAL A 71 -15.42 1.59 -2.20
C VAL A 71 -14.99 0.16 -1.92
N THR A 72 -13.80 -0.24 -2.39
CA THR A 72 -13.30 -1.61 -2.25
C THR A 72 -12.83 -1.94 -0.84
N PHE A 73 -12.68 -0.92 0.03
CA PHE A 73 -12.36 -1.11 1.45
C PHE A 73 -11.10 -1.96 1.68
N VAL A 74 -10.20 -1.97 0.70
CA VAL A 74 -8.97 -2.72 0.85
C VAL A 74 -8.14 -1.97 1.89
N CYS A 75 -7.68 -2.69 2.91
CA CYS A 75 -6.83 -2.14 3.97
C CYS A 75 -5.58 -1.47 3.37
N SER A 76 -4.93 -0.56 4.13
CA SER A 76 -3.79 0.24 3.66
C SER A 76 -2.73 -0.59 2.91
N VAL A 77 -2.44 -1.81 3.38
CA VAL A 77 -1.44 -2.69 2.73
C VAL A 77 -1.97 -3.37 1.46
N GLY A 78 -3.26 -3.66 1.37
CA GLY A 78 -3.85 -4.34 0.21
C GLY A 78 -4.13 -3.42 -0.98
N ASN A 79 -4.14 -2.09 -0.79
CA ASN A 79 -4.30 -1.15 -1.91
C ASN A 79 -3.17 -1.28 -2.94
N VAL A 80 -1.96 -1.68 -2.52
CA VAL A 80 -0.81 -1.86 -3.42
C VAL A 80 -1.01 -3.02 -4.41
N PRO A 81 -1.25 -4.28 -3.99
CA PRO A 81 -1.48 -5.36 -4.95
C PRO A 81 -2.74 -5.14 -5.79
N PHE A 82 -3.76 -4.49 -5.23
CA PHE A 82 -4.95 -4.12 -6.01
C PHE A 82 -4.62 -3.07 -7.08
N ALA A 83 -3.82 -2.06 -6.77
CA ALA A 83 -3.37 -1.07 -7.75
C ALA A 83 -2.56 -1.69 -8.90
N VAL A 84 -1.77 -2.74 -8.63
CA VAL A 84 -1.08 -3.52 -9.69
C VAL A 84 -2.08 -4.19 -10.62
N ILE A 85 -3.17 -4.74 -10.09
CA ILE A 85 -4.23 -5.33 -10.93
C ILE A 85 -4.88 -4.24 -11.79
N LEU A 86 -5.19 -3.08 -11.23
CA LEU A 86 -5.75 -1.97 -12.01
C LEU A 86 -4.77 -1.52 -13.11
N TRP A 87 -3.47 -1.48 -12.82
CA TRP A 87 -2.40 -1.15 -13.76
C TRP A 87 -2.37 -2.10 -14.95
N SER A 88 -2.36 -3.42 -14.69
CA SER A 88 -2.42 -4.43 -15.75
C SER A 88 -3.76 -4.47 -16.51
N ASN A 89 -4.79 -3.76 -16.01
CA ASN A 89 -6.10 -3.63 -16.65
C ASN A 89 -6.33 -2.26 -17.32
N GLY A 90 -5.28 -1.42 -17.44
CA GLY A 90 -5.31 -0.21 -18.28
C GLY A 90 -5.71 1.08 -17.56
N ILE A 91 -5.68 1.14 -16.23
CA ILE A 91 -5.74 2.43 -15.53
C ILE A 91 -4.48 3.26 -15.85
N ALA A 92 -4.56 4.59 -15.90
CA ALA A 92 -3.37 5.42 -16.02
C ALA A 92 -2.41 5.26 -14.83
N PHE A 93 -1.11 5.48 -15.05
CA PHE A 93 -0.10 5.40 -13.99
C PHE A 93 -0.40 6.40 -12.86
N GLY A 94 -0.97 7.56 -13.20
CA GLY A 94 -1.45 8.51 -12.20
C GLY A 94 -2.63 7.98 -11.40
N GLY A 95 -3.48 7.16 -12.00
CA GLY A 95 -4.55 6.43 -11.31
C GLY A 95 -4.02 5.43 -10.30
N VAL A 96 -2.99 4.65 -10.66
CA VAL A 96 -2.29 3.75 -9.73
C VAL A 96 -1.78 4.53 -8.51
N MET A 97 -1.09 5.66 -8.76
CA MET A 97 -0.56 6.50 -7.68
C MET A 97 -1.66 7.10 -6.81
N SER A 98 -2.75 7.57 -7.41
CA SER A 98 -3.90 8.07 -6.65
C SER A 98 -4.58 7.00 -5.80
N VAL A 99 -4.69 5.75 -6.28
CA VAL A 99 -5.20 4.61 -5.50
C VAL A 99 -4.35 4.37 -4.26
N ILE A 100 -3.02 4.41 -4.41
CA ILE A 100 -2.09 4.23 -3.30
C ILE A 100 -2.26 5.34 -2.26
N PHE A 101 -2.30 6.60 -2.68
CA PHE A 101 -2.51 7.74 -1.76
C PHE A 101 -3.91 7.79 -1.13
N ALA A 102 -4.89 7.11 -1.72
CA ALA A 102 -6.25 7.04 -1.20
C ALA A 102 -6.38 6.13 0.03
N ASP A 103 -5.34 5.42 0.43
CA ASP A 103 -5.36 4.59 1.64
C ASP A 103 -5.60 5.39 2.94
N LEU A 104 -5.35 6.70 2.92
CA LEU A 104 -5.69 7.62 4.00
C LEU A 104 -7.20 7.87 4.18
N ILE A 105 -8.03 7.56 3.17
CA ILE A 105 -9.50 7.77 3.21
C ILE A 105 -10.29 6.47 3.20
N VAL A 106 -9.75 5.44 3.85
CA VAL A 106 -10.49 4.20 4.08
C VAL A 106 -11.66 4.49 5.03
N PRO A 107 -12.87 3.93 4.82
CA PRO A 107 -14.02 4.39 5.59
C PRO A 107 -13.98 4.04 7.08
N THR A 108 -13.15 3.08 7.51
CA THR A 108 -12.88 2.86 8.94
C THR A 108 -12.16 4.06 9.58
N ILE A 109 -11.18 4.64 8.86
CA ILE A 109 -10.47 5.85 9.28
C ILE A 109 -11.42 7.04 9.22
N THR A 110 -12.19 7.18 8.14
CA THR A 110 -13.15 8.28 8.01
C THR A 110 -14.27 8.22 9.07
N ASP A 111 -14.71 7.03 9.50
CA ASP A 111 -15.64 6.90 10.62
C ASP A 111 -14.97 7.27 11.95
N ALA A 112 -13.70 6.94 12.14
CA ALA A 112 -12.94 7.42 13.29
C ALA A 112 -12.86 8.96 13.30
N ASP A 113 -12.50 9.59 12.18
CA ASP A 113 -12.47 11.05 12.05
C ASP A 113 -13.82 11.68 12.36
N ARG A 114 -14.91 11.05 11.90
CA ARG A 114 -16.28 11.48 12.22
C ARG A 114 -16.57 11.40 13.72
N ARG A 115 -16.10 10.36 14.41
CA ARG A 115 -16.29 10.19 15.87
C ARG A 115 -15.44 11.19 16.67
N TYR A 116 -14.22 11.50 16.22
CA TYR A 116 -13.31 12.41 16.92
C TYR A 116 -13.58 13.89 16.66
N TYR A 117 -13.80 14.27 15.39
CA TYR A 117 -13.89 15.67 14.96
C TYR A 117 -15.29 16.11 14.55
N GLY A 118 -16.24 15.18 14.52
CA GLY A 118 -17.60 15.42 14.02
C GLY A 118 -17.70 15.39 12.50
N LEU A 119 -18.94 15.34 12.00
CA LEU A 119 -19.22 15.09 10.58
C LEU A 119 -18.64 16.16 9.64
N ARG A 120 -18.67 17.44 10.03
CA ARG A 120 -18.19 18.55 9.19
C ARG A 120 -16.69 18.43 8.94
N MET A 121 -15.91 18.21 10.01
CA MET A 121 -14.46 18.09 9.90
C MET A 121 -14.05 16.82 9.19
N ALA A 122 -14.72 15.70 9.45
CA ALA A 122 -14.47 14.44 8.73
C ALA A 122 -14.71 14.59 7.22
N ALA A 123 -15.76 15.30 6.81
CA ALA A 123 -16.01 15.57 5.39
C ALA A 123 -14.92 16.47 4.77
N VAL A 124 -14.43 17.47 5.51
CA VAL A 124 -13.31 18.32 5.05
C VAL A 124 -12.04 17.51 4.87
N LEU A 125 -11.69 16.65 5.83
CA LEU A 125 -10.53 15.76 5.75
C LEU A 125 -10.66 14.78 4.58
N PHE A 126 -11.82 14.16 4.43
CA PHE A 126 -12.08 13.23 3.33
C PHE A 126 -11.89 13.92 1.97
N VAL A 127 -12.50 15.10 1.77
CA VAL A 127 -12.41 15.83 0.50
C VAL A 127 -11.01 16.36 0.25
N SER A 128 -10.32 16.88 1.27
CA SER A 128 -8.96 17.39 1.10
C SER A 128 -8.00 16.28 0.72
N ILE A 129 -8.05 15.13 1.39
CA ILE A 129 -7.20 13.98 1.08
C ILE A 129 -7.56 13.39 -0.30
N PHE A 130 -8.86 13.30 -0.64
CA PHE A 130 -9.31 12.87 -1.96
C PHE A 130 -8.68 13.75 -3.06
N LEU A 131 -8.78 15.08 -2.91
CA LEU A 131 -8.22 16.02 -3.87
C LEU A 131 -6.70 15.92 -3.93
N THR A 132 -6.03 15.83 -2.78
CA THR A 132 -4.58 15.66 -2.72
C THR A 132 -4.15 14.36 -3.40
N ALA A 133 -4.84 13.24 -3.21
CA ALA A 133 -4.52 11.98 -3.86
C ALA A 133 -4.65 12.05 -5.39
N VAL A 134 -5.71 12.69 -5.89
CA VAL A 134 -5.90 12.93 -7.34
C VAL A 134 -4.80 13.84 -7.89
N VAL A 135 -4.56 14.99 -7.24
CA VAL A 135 -3.54 15.96 -7.69
C VAL A 135 -2.15 15.35 -7.67
N SER A 136 -1.78 14.64 -6.59
CA SER A 136 -0.50 13.95 -6.48
C SER A 136 -0.33 12.89 -7.56
N GLY A 137 -1.34 12.07 -7.84
CA GLY A 137 -1.27 11.07 -8.90
C GLY A 137 -1.10 11.67 -10.28
N VAL A 138 -1.86 12.73 -10.60
CA VAL A 138 -1.73 13.45 -11.87
C VAL A 138 -0.37 14.14 -12.00
N ALA A 139 0.13 14.75 -10.91
CA ALA A 139 1.44 15.40 -10.88
C ALA A 139 2.57 14.39 -11.11
N ILE A 140 2.55 13.25 -10.41
CA ILE A 140 3.54 12.19 -10.58
C ILE A 140 3.49 11.62 -11.99
N HIS A 141 2.29 11.37 -12.54
CA HIS A 141 2.14 10.91 -13.91
C HIS A 141 2.76 11.89 -14.90
N SER A 142 2.45 13.18 -14.75
CA SER A 142 2.97 14.22 -15.65
C SER A 142 4.50 14.32 -15.58
N LEU A 143 5.06 14.21 -14.37
CA LEU A 143 6.51 14.22 -14.16
C LEU A 143 7.18 12.97 -14.75
N TRP A 144 6.60 11.78 -14.57
CA TRP A 144 7.13 10.53 -15.11
C TRP A 144 6.99 10.46 -16.63
N ALA A 145 5.87 10.95 -17.17
CA ALA A 145 5.67 11.08 -18.62
C ALA A 145 6.72 12.00 -19.24
N ALA A 146 7.04 13.12 -18.60
CA ALA A 146 8.06 14.05 -19.09
C ALA A 146 9.48 13.47 -19.09
N LEU A 147 9.75 12.48 -18.22
CA LEU A 147 11.04 11.80 -18.11
C LEU A 147 11.07 10.48 -18.89
N ASP A 148 9.97 10.09 -19.53
CA ASP A 148 9.79 8.77 -20.17
C ASP A 148 10.07 7.58 -19.22
N LEU A 149 9.73 7.77 -17.94
CA LEU A 149 9.95 6.82 -16.85
C LEU A 149 8.69 6.01 -16.49
N ILE A 150 7.63 6.12 -17.29
CA ILE A 150 6.41 5.35 -17.04
C ILE A 150 6.74 3.87 -17.25
N PRO A 151 6.64 3.02 -16.20
CA PRO A 151 6.93 1.61 -16.34
C PRO A 151 5.92 0.95 -17.29
N PRO A 152 6.27 -0.10 -18.04
CA PRO A 152 5.31 -0.83 -18.84
C PRO A 152 4.25 -1.53 -17.97
N ALA A 153 3.01 -1.62 -18.47
CA ALA A 153 1.89 -2.26 -17.75
C ALA A 153 1.92 -3.80 -17.76
N ASP A 154 2.65 -4.37 -18.72
CA ASP A 154 2.64 -5.81 -19.00
C ASP A 154 3.70 -6.59 -18.21
N GLU A 155 4.66 -5.91 -17.57
CA GLU A 155 5.76 -6.55 -16.83
C GLU A 155 5.68 -6.31 -15.32
N VAL A 156 5.42 -7.39 -14.57
CA VAL A 156 5.50 -7.40 -13.11
C VAL A 156 6.97 -7.25 -12.70
N GLY A 157 7.37 -6.01 -12.37
CA GLY A 157 8.76 -5.65 -12.08
C GLY A 157 9.21 -4.35 -12.75
N GLY A 158 8.44 -3.84 -13.72
CA GLY A 158 8.70 -2.56 -14.38
C GLY A 158 10.10 -2.54 -15.02
N THR A 159 10.88 -1.50 -14.71
CA THR A 159 12.24 -1.28 -15.26
C THR A 159 13.36 -1.93 -14.43
N ALA A 160 13.02 -2.73 -13.41
CA ALA A 160 14.02 -3.32 -12.53
C ALA A 160 14.82 -4.44 -13.21
N PRO A 161 16.13 -4.61 -12.90
CA PRO A 161 16.93 -5.69 -13.46
C PRO A 161 16.35 -7.08 -13.16
N GLY A 162 16.52 -8.01 -14.11
CA GLY A 162 16.10 -9.40 -13.94
C GLY A 162 16.70 -10.04 -12.68
N GLY A 163 15.85 -10.66 -11.85
CA GLY A 163 16.26 -11.30 -10.61
C GLY A 163 16.43 -10.37 -9.40
N TYR A 164 16.18 -9.06 -9.52
CA TYR A 164 16.27 -8.14 -8.37
C TYR A 164 15.36 -8.59 -7.21
N THR A 165 14.19 -9.15 -7.53
CA THR A 165 13.22 -9.66 -6.56
C THR A 165 13.83 -10.78 -5.73
N THR A 166 14.62 -11.68 -6.32
CA THR A 166 15.29 -12.76 -5.60
C THR A 166 16.33 -12.21 -4.62
N TYR A 167 17.17 -11.28 -5.07
CA TYR A 167 18.21 -10.69 -4.22
C TYR A 167 17.61 -9.86 -3.09
N LEU A 168 16.60 -9.04 -3.37
CA LEU A 168 15.92 -8.26 -2.35
C LEU A 168 15.15 -9.16 -1.39
N ASN A 169 14.41 -10.15 -1.88
CA ASN A 169 13.70 -11.10 -1.01
C ASN A 169 14.69 -11.83 -0.11
N ALA A 170 15.83 -12.27 -0.63
CA ALA A 170 16.88 -12.91 0.17
C ALA A 170 17.44 -11.95 1.23
N ALA A 171 17.80 -10.72 0.85
CA ALA A 171 18.32 -9.72 1.78
C ALA A 171 17.31 -9.38 2.89
N PHE A 172 16.06 -9.07 2.53
CA PHE A 172 15.01 -8.76 3.50
C PHE A 172 14.63 -9.96 4.37
N THR A 173 14.65 -11.18 3.82
CA THR A 173 14.44 -12.40 4.61
C THR A 173 15.53 -12.57 5.66
N LEU A 174 16.80 -12.36 5.30
CA LEU A 174 17.92 -12.44 6.25
C LEU A 174 17.82 -11.36 7.33
N LEU A 175 17.44 -10.13 6.96
CA LEU A 175 17.21 -9.06 7.92
C LEU A 175 16.06 -9.41 8.89
N PHE A 176 14.95 -9.94 8.37
CA PHE A 176 13.81 -10.36 9.18
C PHE A 176 14.18 -11.51 10.13
N LEU A 177 14.92 -12.51 9.64
CA LEU A 177 15.44 -13.59 10.50
C LEU A 177 16.37 -13.06 11.59
N GLY A 178 17.21 -12.06 11.27
CA GLY A 178 18.04 -11.37 12.24
C GLY A 178 17.22 -10.65 13.32
N GLN A 179 16.11 -10.00 12.93
CA GLN A 179 15.18 -9.38 13.87
C GLN A 179 14.48 -10.43 14.76
N VAL A 180 14.00 -11.53 14.18
CA VAL A 180 13.40 -12.63 14.95
C VAL A 180 14.40 -13.18 15.98
N TYR A 181 15.65 -13.42 15.56
CA TYR A 181 16.71 -13.89 16.46
C TYR A 181 16.99 -12.91 17.60
N VAL A 182 17.14 -11.61 17.30
CA VAL A 182 17.36 -10.59 18.34
C VAL A 182 16.17 -10.45 19.27
N GLY A 183 14.95 -10.60 18.75
CA GLY A 183 13.71 -10.61 19.55
C GLY A 183 13.68 -11.76 20.55
N GLN A 184 13.92 -12.99 20.09
CA GLN A 184 13.94 -14.19 20.93
C GLN A 184 15.05 -14.16 21.99
N VAL A 185 16.25 -13.68 21.62
CA VAL A 185 17.36 -13.51 22.58
C VAL A 185 17.05 -12.45 23.63
N SER A 186 16.25 -11.43 23.29
CA SER A 186 15.78 -10.44 24.27
C SER A 186 14.79 -11.05 25.25
N GLU A 187 13.79 -11.81 24.76
CA GLU A 187 12.80 -12.49 25.62
C GLU A 187 13.49 -13.47 26.59
N ALA A 188 14.45 -14.27 26.10
CA ALA A 188 15.22 -15.18 26.93
C ALA A 188 16.09 -14.47 27.98
N SER A 189 16.54 -13.23 27.70
CA SER A 189 17.30 -12.43 28.67
C SER A 189 16.39 -11.82 29.75
N GLU A 190 15.17 -11.41 29.41
CA GLU A 190 14.18 -10.90 30.37
C GLU A 190 13.62 -12.02 31.26
N GLU A 191 13.35 -13.21 30.72
CA GLU A 191 12.93 -14.35 31.54
C GLU A 191 14.01 -14.79 32.54
N ALA A 192 15.29 -14.65 32.18
CA ALA A 192 16.40 -14.92 33.10
C ALA A 192 16.49 -13.88 34.23
N ASP A 193 16.30 -12.59 33.93
CA ASP A 193 16.33 -11.49 34.92
C ASP A 193 15.11 -11.55 35.86
N VAL A 194 13.95 -11.98 35.36
CA VAL A 194 12.71 -12.19 36.14
C VAL A 194 12.72 -13.50 36.94
N ALA A 195 13.62 -14.45 36.63
CA ALA A 195 13.83 -15.67 37.40
C ALA A 195 14.81 -15.49 38.59
N GLU A 196 15.55 -14.38 38.65
CA GLU A 196 16.44 -14.01 39.77
C GLU A 196 15.90 -12.90 40.74
N PRO A 197 14.61 -12.81 41.13
CA PRO A 197 14.22 -11.95 42.25
C PRO A 197 14.29 -12.78 43.54
N HIS A 198 15.33 -12.50 44.33
CA HIS A 198 15.57 -12.92 45.72
C HIS A 198 16.33 -14.25 45.93
N ALA A 199 17.65 -14.17 45.87
CA ALA A 199 18.54 -14.95 46.73
C ALA A 199 19.32 -13.99 47.65
#